data_AF-A0A397XWY8-F1
#
_entry.id   AF-A0A397XWY8-F1
#
_cell.length_a   1.000
_cell.length_b   1.000
_cell.length_c   1.000
_cell.angle_alpha   90.00
_cell.angle_beta   90.00
_cell.angle_gamma   90.00
#
_symmetry.space_group_name_H-M   'P 1'
#
loop_
_entity.id
_entity.type
_entity.pdbx_description
1 polymer ?
#
loop_
_entity_poly.entity_id
_entity_poly.type
_entity_poly.pdbx_seq_one_letter_code
_entity_poly.pdbx_strand_id
1 'polypeptide(L)'
;MYLDAVAVCKHFGFPDLFITFTCNPKWPEITRYLEPRKLTADDRPESICRLFKCKLDSLMMDLTAKQLLGKTVASMYTIEFQNRGLPHAHILLFMAPGSKFPTTADIDKIISAEIPDKEKDPELYEVVKDMMIHGPCGAVNMKSPCMENGKCSKLYPKTHVEKTTVNKEGFPIYRRREQLDRFIEKHGFKCDNRYVIPYNRDLLLRYRAHINVEWRAWRTFKFNIHNRPIPVERIQFHLPGKQIVIFKDDDTYDEVTSRVLIENTMFMGWFELNKISDVARKMTLSEIPTKFIWNKKQRKITDRKRGYSIGIINLAPRKIEQAYYLRVLLNIVRGPTSFEEIKTFNNVQYPDYKEMCFARGLLEDDQEYIDGIVRTNFTGSASYMRQCFVIMLMSMSLSKPEVVWKNTWKFLSDNILYRRRKLLNRPCMITLAFLNR
;
A
#
# COMPACT_ATOMS: atom_id res chain seq x y z
N MET A 1 -10.72 -0.02 3.50
CA MET A 1 -9.98 -1.30 3.44
C MET A 1 -8.56 -1.09 2.93
N TYR A 2 -8.30 -0.97 1.62
CA TYR A 2 -6.97 -0.54 1.11
C TYR A 2 -6.53 0.79 1.73
N LEU A 3 -7.45 1.77 1.76
CA LEU A 3 -7.20 3.09 2.36
C LEU A 3 -6.81 3.03 3.84
N ASP A 4 -7.30 2.05 4.60
CA ASP A 4 -7.02 1.92 6.04
C ASP A 4 -5.61 1.36 6.25
N ALA A 5 -5.20 0.36 5.45
CA ALA A 5 -3.83 -0.14 5.43
C ALA A 5 -2.84 0.94 4.99
N VAL A 6 -3.19 1.73 3.96
CA VAL A 6 -2.39 2.88 3.52
C VAL A 6 -2.26 3.93 4.63
N ALA A 7 -3.30 4.17 5.43
CA ALA A 7 -3.23 5.11 6.55
C ALA A 7 -2.35 4.61 7.70
N VAL A 8 -2.44 3.32 8.05
CA VAL A 8 -1.53 2.70 9.02
C VAL A 8 -0.10 2.75 8.51
N CYS A 9 0.13 2.44 7.22
CA CYS A 9 1.46 2.56 6.59
C CYS A 9 1.97 4.01 6.55
N LYS A 10 1.09 5.00 6.34
CA LYS A 10 1.44 6.42 6.38
C LYS A 10 1.85 6.84 7.80
N HIS A 11 1.21 6.28 8.83
CA HIS A 11 1.47 6.64 10.22
C HIS A 11 2.69 5.92 10.82
N PHE A 12 2.80 4.60 10.63
CA PHE A 12 3.83 3.77 11.24
C PHE A 12 4.99 3.41 10.30
N GLY A 13 4.91 3.80 9.03
CA GLY A 13 5.80 3.32 7.98
C GLY A 13 5.38 1.95 7.45
N PHE A 14 6.21 1.34 6.61
CA PHE A 14 5.91 0.02 6.03
C PHE A 14 6.02 -1.11 7.07
N PRO A 15 5.23 -2.19 6.93
CA PRO A 15 5.34 -3.36 7.78
C PRO A 15 6.72 -4.02 7.60
N ASP A 16 7.30 -4.48 8.71
CA ASP A 16 8.64 -5.06 8.73
C ASP A 16 8.57 -6.59 8.47
N LEU A 17 7.50 -7.26 8.92
CA LEU A 17 7.26 -8.69 8.67
C LEU A 17 5.88 -8.93 8.04
N PHE A 18 5.84 -9.88 7.13
CA PHE A 18 4.63 -10.45 6.58
C PHE A 18 4.59 -11.95 6.88
N ILE A 19 3.54 -12.39 7.56
CA ILE A 19 3.39 -13.76 8.01
C ILE A 19 2.12 -14.32 7.40
N THR A 20 2.20 -15.50 6.80
CA THR A 20 1.00 -16.25 6.44
C THR A 20 0.83 -17.44 7.35
N PHE A 21 -0.40 -17.75 7.74
CA PHE A 21 -0.73 -18.86 8.64
C PHE A 21 -1.89 -19.65 8.07
N THR A 22 -1.62 -20.87 7.62
CA THR A 22 -2.64 -21.79 7.09
C THR A 22 -3.05 -22.79 8.15
N CYS A 23 -4.35 -23.05 8.26
CA CYS A 23 -4.87 -24.09 9.14
C CYS A 23 -4.26 -25.46 8.81
N ASN A 24 -3.88 -26.23 9.85
CA ASN A 24 -3.42 -27.60 9.70
C ASN A 24 -4.55 -28.58 10.08
N PRO A 25 -5.10 -29.33 9.12
CA PRO A 25 -6.15 -30.33 9.40
C PRO A 25 -5.63 -31.52 10.23
N LYS A 26 -4.30 -31.69 10.34
CA LYS A 26 -3.66 -32.75 11.14
C LYS A 26 -3.35 -32.33 12.58
N TRP A 27 -3.88 -31.20 13.06
CA TRP A 27 -3.70 -30.86 14.48
C TRP A 27 -4.30 -31.94 15.38
N PRO A 28 -3.63 -32.33 16.49
CA PRO A 28 -4.11 -33.38 17.37
C PRO A 28 -5.53 -33.17 17.88
N GLU A 29 -5.93 -31.91 18.10
CA GLU A 29 -7.29 -31.56 18.53
C GLU A 29 -8.34 -31.90 17.47
N ILE A 30 -8.01 -31.76 16.18
CA ILE A 30 -8.87 -32.09 15.04
C ILE A 30 -8.90 -33.61 14.85
N THR A 31 -7.74 -34.25 14.72
CA THR A 31 -7.65 -35.69 14.43
C THR A 31 -8.31 -36.51 15.52
N ARG A 32 -8.07 -36.19 16.80
CA ARG A 32 -8.72 -36.84 17.95
C ARG A 32 -10.25 -36.73 17.91
N TYR A 33 -10.80 -35.66 17.35
CA TYR A 33 -12.24 -35.49 17.22
C TYR A 33 -12.81 -36.26 16.01
N LEU A 34 -12.10 -36.25 14.88
CA LEU A 34 -12.60 -36.76 13.60
C LEU A 34 -12.34 -38.26 13.39
N GLU A 35 -11.15 -38.76 13.73
CA GLU A 35 -10.74 -40.15 13.47
C GLU A 35 -11.69 -41.18 14.08
N PRO A 36 -12.11 -41.08 15.36
CA PRO A 36 -13.06 -42.04 15.93
C PRO A 36 -14.43 -42.04 15.25
N ARG A 37 -14.76 -40.96 14.53
CA ARG A 37 -16.04 -40.77 13.82
C ARG A 37 -15.94 -41.10 12.34
N LYS A 38 -14.75 -41.49 11.86
CA LYS A 38 -14.46 -41.72 10.42
C LYS A 38 -14.83 -40.51 9.56
N LEU A 39 -14.66 -39.30 10.11
CA LEU A 39 -14.89 -38.04 9.41
C LEU A 39 -13.56 -37.44 8.93
N THR A 40 -13.64 -36.60 7.92
CA THR A 40 -12.54 -35.79 7.39
C THR A 40 -12.69 -34.33 7.83
N ALA A 41 -11.65 -33.52 7.64
CA ALA A 41 -11.69 -32.09 7.95
C ALA A 41 -12.76 -31.35 7.14
N ASP A 42 -13.05 -31.83 5.94
CA ASP A 42 -14.02 -31.25 5.02
C ASP A 42 -15.47 -31.56 5.45
N ASP A 43 -15.68 -32.64 6.21
CA ASP A 43 -17.00 -32.98 6.76
C ASP A 43 -17.39 -32.09 7.96
N ARG A 44 -16.40 -31.40 8.56
CA ARG A 44 -16.56 -30.59 9.78
C ARG A 44 -15.85 -29.23 9.71
N PRO A 45 -16.14 -28.41 8.68
CA PRO A 45 -15.43 -27.15 8.45
C PRO A 45 -15.60 -26.15 9.60
N GLU A 46 -16.69 -26.22 10.36
CA GLU A 46 -16.94 -25.39 11.53
C GLU A 46 -15.92 -25.64 12.65
N SER A 47 -15.53 -26.91 12.85
CA SER A 47 -14.56 -27.30 13.88
C SER A 47 -13.16 -26.81 13.51
N ILE A 48 -12.81 -26.93 12.22
CA ILE A 48 -11.56 -26.42 11.64
C ILE A 48 -11.47 -24.89 11.82
N CYS A 49 -12.53 -24.17 11.44
CA CYS A 49 -12.55 -22.70 11.55
C CYS A 49 -12.43 -22.21 12.99
N ARG A 50 -13.13 -22.87 13.93
CA ARG A 50 -13.07 -22.51 15.36
C ARG A 50 -11.68 -22.73 15.94
N LEU A 51 -11.07 -23.90 15.68
CA LEU A 51 -9.73 -24.17 16.18
C LEU A 51 -8.68 -23.25 15.54
N PHE A 52 -8.78 -23.02 14.23
CA PHE A 52 -7.93 -22.06 13.54
C PHE A 52 -8.01 -20.68 14.18
N LYS A 53 -9.22 -20.19 14.47
CA LYS A 53 -9.40 -18.88 15.13
C LYS A 53 -8.74 -18.84 16.50
N CYS A 54 -8.90 -19.88 17.32
CA CYS A 54 -8.23 -19.98 18.62
C CYS A 54 -6.69 -19.95 18.49
N LYS A 55 -6.14 -20.69 17.54
CA LYS A 55 -4.67 -20.71 17.29
C LYS A 55 -4.19 -19.39 16.72
N LEU A 56 -4.96 -18.74 15.84
CA LEU A 56 -4.66 -17.41 15.30
C LEU A 56 -4.68 -16.35 16.41
N ASP A 57 -5.64 -16.39 17.33
CA ASP A 57 -5.68 -15.45 18.46
C ASP A 57 -4.47 -15.64 19.39
N SER A 58 -4.10 -16.90 19.65
CA SER A 58 -2.86 -17.22 20.38
C SER A 58 -1.62 -16.70 19.64
N LEU A 59 -1.55 -16.89 18.32
CA LEU A 59 -0.46 -16.40 17.48
C LEU A 59 -0.35 -14.88 17.54
N MET A 60 -1.48 -14.17 17.41
CA MET A 60 -1.49 -12.71 17.50
C MET A 60 -1.08 -12.22 18.90
N MET A 61 -1.49 -12.91 19.97
CA MET A 61 -1.04 -12.58 21.33
C MET A 61 0.47 -12.79 21.50
N ASP A 62 1.01 -13.88 20.96
CA ASP A 62 2.46 -14.14 21.00
C ASP A 62 3.25 -13.08 20.22
N LEU A 63 2.77 -12.69 19.04
CA LEU A 63 3.42 -11.68 18.18
C LEU A 63 3.29 -10.25 18.72
N THR A 64 2.25 -9.95 19.51
CA THR A 64 1.98 -8.59 20.01
C THR A 64 2.31 -8.45 21.49
N ALA A 65 1.46 -8.96 22.38
CA ALA A 65 1.59 -8.79 23.83
C ALA A 65 2.84 -9.47 24.39
N LYS A 66 3.17 -10.68 23.92
CA LYS A 66 4.36 -11.41 24.39
C LYS A 66 5.63 -11.06 23.61
N GLN A 67 5.52 -10.27 22.54
CA GLN A 67 6.66 -9.75 21.79
C GLN A 67 7.63 -10.83 21.32
N LEU A 68 7.11 -12.00 20.90
CA LEU A 68 7.93 -13.18 20.56
C LEU A 68 9.00 -12.88 19.51
N LEU A 69 8.70 -12.01 18.53
CA LEU A 69 9.63 -11.60 17.48
C LEU A 69 10.23 -10.20 17.73
N GLY A 70 10.04 -9.65 18.93
CA GLY A 70 10.34 -8.26 19.27
C GLY A 70 9.09 -7.42 19.51
N LYS A 71 9.29 -6.16 19.90
CA LYS A 71 8.20 -5.24 20.26
C LYS A 71 7.42 -4.80 19.03
N THR A 72 6.17 -5.23 18.94
CA THR A 72 5.23 -4.82 17.88
C THR A 72 4.50 -3.53 18.28
N VAL A 73 4.52 -2.51 17.42
CA VAL A 73 3.78 -1.25 17.62
C VAL A 73 2.39 -1.26 16.99
N ALA A 74 2.24 -1.99 15.89
CA ALA A 74 0.96 -2.22 15.25
C ALA A 74 0.98 -3.59 14.55
N SER A 75 -0.19 -4.19 14.43
CA SER A 75 -0.36 -5.43 13.66
C SER A 75 -1.68 -5.38 12.92
N MET A 76 -1.73 -5.98 11.75
CA MET A 76 -2.98 -6.14 11.00
C MET A 76 -3.03 -7.55 10.46
N TYR A 77 -4.21 -8.11 10.30
CA TYR A 77 -4.33 -9.34 9.54
C TYR A 77 -5.62 -9.43 8.76
N THR A 78 -5.67 -10.42 7.89
CA THR A 78 -6.84 -10.79 7.09
C THR A 78 -7.01 -12.30 7.22
N ILE A 79 -8.24 -12.79 7.04
CA ILE A 79 -8.50 -14.23 6.94
C ILE A 79 -9.22 -14.45 5.61
N GLU A 80 -8.72 -15.37 4.83
CA GLU A 80 -9.32 -15.86 3.60
C GLU A 80 -9.35 -17.39 3.62
N PHE A 81 -10.13 -17.97 2.71
CA PHE A 81 -10.09 -19.40 2.46
C PHE A 81 -9.22 -19.66 1.24
N GLN A 82 -8.20 -20.50 1.39
CA GLN A 82 -7.42 -20.95 0.23
C GLN A 82 -8.29 -21.84 -0.69
N ASN A 83 -7.85 -22.04 -1.93
CA ASN A 83 -8.55 -22.89 -2.94
C ASN A 83 -8.87 -24.33 -2.48
N ARG A 84 -8.31 -24.77 -1.34
CA ARG A 84 -8.59 -26.07 -0.70
C ARG A 84 -9.57 -25.97 0.49
N GLY A 85 -10.27 -24.85 0.65
CA GLY A 85 -11.26 -24.65 1.71
C GLY A 85 -10.70 -24.44 3.12
N LEU A 86 -9.37 -24.36 3.29
CA LEU A 86 -8.75 -24.15 4.59
C LEU A 86 -8.65 -22.66 4.92
N PRO A 87 -8.97 -22.26 6.17
CA PRO A 87 -8.70 -20.91 6.66
C PRO A 87 -7.21 -20.56 6.56
N HIS A 88 -6.94 -19.35 6.12
CA HIS A 88 -5.61 -18.83 5.91
C HIS A 88 -5.55 -17.36 6.31
N ALA A 89 -4.58 -17.00 7.14
CA ALA A 89 -4.39 -15.62 7.56
C ALA A 89 -3.18 -14.99 6.89
N HIS A 90 -3.33 -13.73 6.49
CA HIS A 90 -2.23 -12.84 6.09
C HIS A 90 -2.03 -11.81 7.18
N ILE A 91 -0.85 -11.77 7.78
CA ILE A 91 -0.54 -10.96 8.96
C ILE A 91 0.59 -9.99 8.60
N LEU A 92 0.42 -8.72 8.97
CA LEU A 92 1.41 -7.66 8.85
C LEU A 92 1.81 -7.20 10.24
N LEU A 93 3.12 -7.14 10.51
CA LEU A 93 3.67 -6.64 11.77
C LEU A 93 4.50 -5.37 11.51
N PHE A 94 4.25 -4.35 12.33
CA PHE A 94 5.00 -3.11 12.38
C PHE A 94 5.78 -3.10 13.69
N MET A 95 7.10 -3.13 13.60
CA MET A 95 8.00 -3.31 14.74
C MET A 95 8.46 -1.96 15.29
N ALA A 96 8.67 -1.87 16.60
CA ALA A 96 9.26 -0.71 17.24
C ALA A 96 10.69 -0.48 16.72
N PRO A 97 11.21 0.76 16.65
CA PRO A 97 12.54 1.05 16.10
C PRO A 97 13.68 0.18 16.65
N GLY A 98 13.69 -0.12 17.95
CA GLY A 98 14.69 -0.98 18.59
C GLY A 98 14.47 -2.49 18.42
N SER A 99 13.39 -2.91 17.77
CA SER A 99 13.07 -4.31 17.45
C SER A 99 13.00 -4.56 15.95
N LYS A 100 13.51 -3.64 15.14
CA LYS A 100 13.64 -3.81 13.68
C LYS A 100 14.84 -4.66 13.33
N PHE A 101 14.92 -5.07 12.06
CA PHE A 101 15.97 -5.91 11.50
C PHE A 101 16.82 -5.09 10.51
N PRO A 102 17.78 -4.28 10.99
CA PRO A 102 18.56 -3.39 10.13
C PRO A 102 19.57 -4.13 9.27
N THR A 103 20.02 -5.32 9.69
CA THR A 103 21.03 -6.11 8.97
C THR A 103 20.48 -7.46 8.50
N THR A 104 21.10 -8.04 7.48
CA THR A 104 20.75 -9.39 7.01
C THR A 104 21.05 -10.48 8.05
N ALA A 105 22.01 -10.24 8.95
CA ALA A 105 22.25 -11.11 10.09
C ALA A 105 21.10 -11.09 11.10
N ASP A 106 20.42 -9.94 11.28
CA ASP A 106 19.24 -9.86 12.13
C ASP A 106 18.04 -10.57 11.50
N ILE A 107 17.92 -10.55 10.18
CA ILE A 107 16.93 -11.36 9.44
C ILE A 107 17.18 -12.84 9.68
N ASP A 108 18.43 -13.30 9.53
CA ASP A 108 18.82 -14.71 9.71
C ASP A 108 18.59 -15.25 11.13
N LYS A 109 18.46 -14.37 12.15
CA LYS A 109 18.10 -14.77 13.52
C LYS A 109 16.62 -15.16 13.64
N ILE A 110 15.77 -14.62 12.77
CA ILE A 110 14.31 -14.78 12.86
C ILE A 110 13.76 -15.65 11.73
N ILE A 111 14.35 -15.59 10.55
CA ILE A 111 13.87 -16.26 9.35
C ILE A 111 14.94 -17.22 8.85
N SER A 112 14.55 -18.48 8.66
CA SER A 112 15.35 -19.51 8.00
C SER A 112 14.65 -19.96 6.73
N ALA A 113 15.44 -20.29 5.71
CA ALA A 113 14.97 -20.93 4.49
C ALA A 113 15.79 -22.19 4.17
N GLU A 114 16.29 -22.86 5.22
CA GLU A 114 17.12 -24.06 5.13
C GLU A 114 16.43 -25.25 5.81
N ILE A 115 16.70 -26.45 5.30
CA ILE A 115 16.29 -27.71 5.90
C ILE A 115 17.10 -27.88 7.21
N PRO A 116 16.44 -28.05 8.37
CA PRO A 116 17.11 -28.31 9.63
C PRO A 116 17.96 -29.57 9.58
N ASP A 117 18.95 -29.64 10.44
CA ASP A 117 19.74 -30.86 10.61
C ASP A 117 18.89 -31.92 11.34
N LYS A 118 18.72 -33.10 10.72
CA LYS A 118 17.85 -34.15 11.24
C LYS A 118 18.31 -34.70 12.58
N GLU A 119 19.61 -34.76 12.81
CA GLU A 119 20.17 -35.31 14.05
C GLU A 119 20.17 -34.25 15.18
N LYS A 120 20.40 -32.97 14.83
CA LYS A 120 20.47 -31.89 15.83
C LYS A 120 19.13 -31.27 16.19
N ASP A 121 18.19 -31.17 15.24
CA ASP A 121 16.85 -30.61 15.47
C ASP A 121 15.78 -31.48 14.76
N PRO A 122 15.57 -32.72 15.23
CA PRO A 122 14.66 -33.67 14.59
C PRO A 122 13.21 -33.19 14.57
N GLU A 123 12.77 -32.47 15.61
CA GLU A 123 11.40 -31.97 15.68
C GLU A 123 11.16 -30.88 14.63
N LEU A 124 12.07 -29.90 14.52
CA LEU A 124 11.95 -28.87 13.48
C LEU A 124 12.09 -29.48 12.09
N TYR A 125 12.97 -30.47 11.91
CA TYR A 125 13.13 -31.20 10.65
C TYR A 125 11.80 -31.79 10.16
N GLU A 126 11.08 -32.52 11.02
CA GLU A 126 9.81 -33.14 10.64
C GLU A 126 8.73 -32.09 10.32
N VAL A 127 8.65 -31.00 11.11
CA VAL A 127 7.69 -29.92 10.81
C VAL A 127 8.01 -29.22 9.48
N VAL A 128 9.30 -28.95 9.21
CA VAL A 128 9.73 -28.32 7.94
C VAL A 128 9.45 -29.25 6.77
N LYS A 129 9.75 -30.55 6.90
CA LYS A 129 9.46 -31.58 5.90
C LYS A 129 7.99 -31.64 5.52
N ASP A 130 7.12 -31.64 6.52
CA ASP A 130 5.69 -31.77 6.29
C ASP A 130 5.08 -30.49 5.72
N MET A 131 5.49 -29.32 6.21
CA MET A 131 4.73 -28.07 6.01
C MET A 131 5.48 -26.98 5.26
N MET A 132 6.81 -26.97 5.25
CA MET A 132 7.60 -25.86 4.73
C MET A 132 8.42 -26.19 3.48
N ILE A 133 8.19 -27.34 2.86
CA ILE A 133 8.76 -27.66 1.54
C ILE A 133 7.74 -27.38 0.45
N HIS A 134 8.08 -26.40 -0.40
CA HIS A 134 7.39 -26.19 -1.67
C HIS A 134 7.48 -27.47 -2.50
N GLY A 135 6.34 -27.95 -2.98
CA GLY A 135 6.29 -29.18 -3.75
C GLY A 135 7.14 -29.11 -5.03
N PRO A 136 7.52 -30.26 -5.60
CA PRO A 136 8.12 -30.29 -6.92
C PRO A 136 7.20 -29.58 -7.92
N CYS A 137 7.74 -28.62 -8.67
CA CYS A 137 7.02 -27.82 -9.65
C CYS A 137 7.93 -27.50 -10.84
N GLY A 138 7.44 -26.73 -11.81
CA GLY A 138 8.21 -26.40 -13.01
C GLY A 138 8.34 -27.61 -13.91
N ALA A 139 9.52 -27.79 -14.52
CA ALA A 139 9.81 -28.92 -15.39
C ALA A 139 9.59 -30.29 -14.72
N VAL A 140 9.76 -30.35 -13.38
CA VAL A 140 9.55 -31.59 -12.60
C VAL A 140 8.07 -31.95 -12.49
N ASN A 141 7.19 -30.95 -12.39
CA ASN A 141 5.75 -31.17 -12.29
C ASN A 141 4.95 -29.94 -12.74
N MET A 142 4.64 -29.91 -14.03
CA MET A 142 3.86 -28.85 -14.68
C MET A 142 2.39 -28.80 -14.24
N LYS A 143 1.87 -29.87 -13.60
CA LYS A 143 0.49 -29.93 -13.09
C LYS A 143 0.34 -29.32 -11.69
N SER A 144 1.42 -28.83 -11.10
CA SER A 144 1.38 -28.24 -9.76
C SER A 144 0.49 -26.99 -9.74
N PRO A 145 -0.33 -26.77 -8.68
CA PRO A 145 -1.25 -25.63 -8.60
C PRO A 145 -0.57 -24.25 -8.67
N CYS A 146 0.74 -24.18 -8.42
CA CYS A 146 1.51 -22.95 -8.49
C CYS A 146 1.99 -22.60 -9.91
N MET A 147 1.74 -23.44 -10.92
CA MET A 147 2.19 -23.21 -12.28
C MET A 147 1.27 -22.23 -13.00
N GLU A 148 1.83 -21.12 -13.46
CA GLU A 148 1.15 -20.09 -14.25
C GLU A 148 2.02 -19.77 -15.47
N ASN A 149 1.46 -19.82 -16.68
CA ASN A 149 2.16 -19.55 -17.94
C ASN A 149 3.49 -20.33 -18.09
N GLY A 150 3.49 -21.60 -17.66
CA GLY A 150 4.65 -22.49 -17.76
C GLY A 150 5.78 -22.22 -16.74
N LYS A 151 5.59 -21.30 -15.79
CA LYS A 151 6.56 -21.02 -14.71
C LYS A 151 5.87 -21.09 -13.35
N CYS A 152 6.63 -21.38 -12.30
CA CYS A 152 6.10 -21.33 -10.94
C CYS A 152 5.82 -19.86 -10.57
N SER A 153 4.57 -19.53 -10.19
CA SER A 153 4.16 -18.18 -9.79
C SER A 153 4.85 -17.70 -8.51
N LYS A 154 5.42 -18.62 -7.72
CA LYS A 154 6.24 -18.35 -6.53
C LYS A 154 7.74 -18.37 -6.82
N LEU A 155 8.13 -18.54 -8.08
CA LEU A 155 9.52 -18.54 -8.56
C LEU A 155 10.39 -19.59 -7.86
N TYR A 156 9.89 -20.83 -7.77
CA TYR A 156 10.66 -21.99 -7.33
C TYR A 156 11.17 -22.80 -8.54
N PRO A 157 12.33 -23.48 -8.42
CA PRO A 157 13.25 -23.45 -7.27
C PRO A 157 13.94 -22.09 -7.10
N LYS A 158 14.27 -21.73 -5.85
CA LYS A 158 15.09 -20.54 -5.55
C LYS A 158 16.57 -20.80 -5.86
N THR A 159 17.39 -19.77 -5.82
CA THR A 159 18.85 -19.88 -5.99
C THR A 159 19.53 -20.22 -4.66
N HIS A 160 20.63 -20.98 -4.73
CA HIS A 160 21.53 -21.14 -3.59
C HIS A 160 22.28 -19.84 -3.31
N VAL A 161 22.39 -19.48 -2.03
CA VAL A 161 23.15 -18.32 -1.56
C VAL A 161 23.70 -18.58 -0.17
N GLU A 162 24.97 -18.24 0.05
CA GLU A 162 25.68 -18.49 1.32
C GLU A 162 25.24 -17.57 2.46
N LYS A 163 24.74 -16.37 2.15
CA LYS A 163 24.28 -15.38 3.13
C LYS A 163 23.05 -14.67 2.60
N THR A 164 22.18 -14.23 3.51
CA THR A 164 21.04 -13.40 3.14
C THR A 164 21.52 -12.06 2.58
N THR A 165 20.96 -11.66 1.45
CA THR A 165 21.23 -10.37 0.79
C THR A 165 19.93 -9.67 0.45
N VAL A 166 20.01 -8.37 0.13
CA VAL A 166 18.86 -7.59 -0.33
C VAL A 166 19.16 -7.12 -1.75
N ASN A 167 18.29 -7.44 -2.70
CA ASN A 167 18.49 -7.04 -4.10
C ASN A 167 18.22 -5.52 -4.30
N LYS A 168 18.49 -5.03 -5.52
CA LYS A 168 18.30 -3.61 -5.88
C LYS A 168 16.86 -3.14 -5.69
N GLU A 169 15.90 -4.06 -5.81
CA GLU A 169 14.47 -3.82 -5.64
C GLU A 169 14.02 -3.86 -4.17
N GLY A 170 14.92 -4.16 -3.23
CA GLY A 170 14.66 -4.16 -1.80
C GLY A 170 14.07 -5.46 -1.24
N PHE A 171 14.09 -6.56 -2.00
CA PHE A 171 13.64 -7.88 -1.57
C PHE A 171 14.77 -8.71 -0.95
N PRO A 172 14.49 -9.47 0.12
CA PRO A 172 15.45 -10.41 0.67
C PRO A 172 15.64 -11.61 -0.27
N ILE A 173 16.89 -11.99 -0.47
CA ILE A 173 17.29 -13.29 -0.98
C ILE A 173 17.85 -14.04 0.22
N TYR A 174 17.01 -14.87 0.86
CA TYR A 174 17.39 -15.59 2.07
C TYR A 174 18.49 -16.61 1.81
N ARG A 175 19.35 -16.79 2.81
CA ARG A 175 20.37 -17.83 2.88
C ARG A 175 19.77 -19.21 2.58
N ARG A 176 20.38 -19.90 1.62
CA ARG A 176 20.03 -21.25 1.15
C ARG A 176 21.31 -21.96 0.75
N ARG A 177 22.10 -22.41 1.71
CA ARG A 177 23.40 -23.04 1.42
C ARG A 177 23.23 -24.33 0.64
N GLU A 178 24.17 -24.61 -0.25
CA GLU A 178 24.19 -25.87 -0.96
C GLU A 178 24.72 -26.97 -0.04
N GLN A 179 23.94 -28.03 0.13
CA GLN A 179 24.26 -29.15 1.02
C GLN A 179 23.79 -30.43 0.34
N LEU A 180 24.75 -31.20 -0.19
CA LEU A 180 24.49 -32.36 -1.06
C LEU A 180 23.71 -33.49 -0.36
N ASP A 181 23.84 -33.59 0.96
CA ASP A 181 23.22 -34.60 1.81
C ASP A 181 21.90 -34.13 2.45
N ARG A 182 21.52 -32.86 2.31
CA ARG A 182 20.29 -32.31 2.90
C ARG A 182 19.19 -32.10 1.88
N PHE A 183 18.31 -33.08 1.80
CA PHE A 183 17.10 -33.01 0.99
C PHE A 183 15.90 -33.66 1.69
N ILE A 184 14.72 -33.30 1.23
CA ILE A 184 13.45 -33.93 1.58
C ILE A 184 12.84 -34.50 0.32
N GLU A 185 12.54 -35.80 0.33
CA GLU A 185 11.96 -36.47 -0.83
C GLU A 185 10.44 -36.27 -0.86
N LYS A 186 9.91 -35.75 -1.97
CA LYS A 186 8.48 -35.64 -2.25
C LYS A 186 8.18 -36.25 -3.61
N HIS A 187 7.36 -37.31 -3.63
CA HIS A 187 6.94 -38.02 -4.85
C HIS A 187 8.12 -38.48 -5.72
N GLY A 188 9.19 -39.01 -5.11
CA GLY A 188 10.40 -39.46 -5.82
C GLY A 188 11.36 -38.35 -6.24
N PHE A 189 11.07 -37.08 -5.92
CA PHE A 189 11.94 -35.94 -6.21
C PHE A 189 12.61 -35.41 -4.92
N LYS A 190 13.92 -35.18 -4.98
CA LYS A 190 14.72 -34.64 -3.87
C LYS A 190 14.64 -33.11 -3.85
N CYS A 191 13.85 -32.57 -2.93
CA CYS A 191 13.78 -31.13 -2.68
C CYS A 191 14.89 -30.71 -1.71
N ASP A 192 15.85 -29.93 -2.19
CA ASP A 192 16.90 -29.31 -1.36
C ASP A 192 16.47 -27.95 -0.77
N ASN A 193 17.43 -27.21 -0.21
CA ASN A 193 17.22 -25.87 0.36
C ASN A 193 16.58 -24.85 -0.61
N ARG A 194 16.58 -25.07 -1.93
CA ARG A 194 15.93 -24.18 -2.91
C ARG A 194 14.40 -24.25 -2.86
N TYR A 195 13.85 -25.30 -2.26
CA TYR A 195 12.41 -25.55 -2.16
C TYR A 195 11.82 -25.16 -0.80
N VAL A 196 12.64 -24.77 0.16
CA VAL A 196 12.16 -24.40 1.49
C VAL A 196 11.40 -23.07 1.44
N ILE A 197 10.25 -23.01 2.08
CA ILE A 197 9.46 -21.79 2.28
C ILE A 197 10.01 -21.10 3.55
N PRO A 198 10.34 -19.79 3.51
CA PRO A 198 10.90 -19.09 4.66
C PRO A 198 10.04 -19.24 5.93
N TYR A 199 10.66 -19.50 7.08
CA TYR A 199 9.95 -19.79 8.32
C TYR A 199 10.68 -19.24 9.54
N ASN A 200 9.94 -19.10 10.64
CA ASN A 200 10.50 -18.88 11.96
C ASN A 200 10.40 -20.17 12.80
N ARG A 201 11.52 -20.56 13.44
CA ARG A 201 11.63 -21.79 14.22
C ARG A 201 10.58 -21.90 15.33
N ASP A 202 10.47 -20.86 16.16
CA ASP A 202 9.61 -20.90 17.35
C ASP A 202 8.12 -20.92 16.99
N LEU A 203 7.74 -20.20 15.92
CA LEU A 203 6.38 -20.24 15.40
C LEU A 203 6.02 -21.62 14.86
N LEU A 204 6.90 -22.27 14.08
CA LEU A 204 6.64 -23.60 13.54
C LEU A 204 6.49 -24.65 14.64
N LEU A 205 7.42 -24.69 15.59
CA LEU A 205 7.37 -25.68 16.68
C LEU A 205 6.13 -25.51 17.56
N ARG A 206 5.73 -24.25 17.82
CA ARG A 206 4.57 -23.94 18.67
C ARG A 206 3.23 -24.24 18.00
N TYR A 207 3.07 -23.84 16.74
CA TYR A 207 1.77 -23.90 16.05
C TYR A 207 1.63 -25.11 15.14
N ARG A 208 2.73 -25.81 14.80
CA ARG A 208 2.77 -27.00 13.93
C ARG A 208 1.83 -26.85 12.74
N ALA A 209 2.06 -25.79 11.98
CA ALA A 209 1.24 -25.39 10.84
C ALA A 209 2.12 -24.77 9.75
N HIS A 210 1.58 -24.66 8.54
CA HIS A 210 2.26 -23.96 7.46
C HIS A 210 2.27 -22.45 7.76
N ILE A 211 3.41 -21.96 8.27
CA ILE A 211 3.64 -20.55 8.60
C ILE A 211 4.81 -20.00 7.77
N ASN A 212 4.49 -19.21 6.73
CA ASN A 212 5.53 -18.49 5.98
C ASN A 212 5.84 -17.17 6.71
N VAL A 213 7.12 -16.84 6.89
CA VAL A 213 7.56 -15.57 7.48
C VAL A 213 8.49 -14.87 6.50
N GLU A 214 8.09 -13.68 6.05
CA GLU A 214 8.80 -12.88 5.07
C GLU A 214 9.19 -11.53 5.66
N TRP A 215 10.44 -11.13 5.45
CA TRP A 215 10.90 -9.78 5.74
C TRP A 215 10.52 -8.84 4.60
N ARG A 216 9.81 -7.76 4.93
CA ARG A 216 9.54 -6.62 4.03
C ARG A 216 8.66 -6.93 2.81
N ALA A 217 7.39 -7.32 3.01
CA ALA A 217 6.42 -7.50 1.92
C ALA A 217 5.56 -6.25 1.67
N TRP A 218 6.03 -5.32 0.84
CA TRP A 218 5.17 -4.23 0.34
C TRP A 218 4.82 -4.37 -1.16
N ARG A 219 5.54 -5.22 -1.90
CA ARG A 219 5.25 -5.52 -3.31
C ARG A 219 4.40 -6.77 -3.52
N THR A 220 4.21 -7.56 -2.47
CA THR A 220 3.39 -8.76 -2.51
C THR A 220 2.04 -8.43 -1.88
N PHE A 221 1.04 -8.28 -2.75
CA PHE A 221 -0.40 -8.55 -2.52
C PHE A 221 -1.41 -7.38 -2.46
N LYS A 222 -2.41 -7.51 -3.35
CA LYS A 222 -3.76 -6.94 -3.25
C LYS A 222 -4.64 -8.00 -2.56
N PHE A 223 -4.84 -7.94 -1.25
CA PHE A 223 -5.76 -8.85 -0.54
C PHE A 223 -6.81 -8.09 0.30
N ASN A 224 -7.98 -8.71 0.43
CA ASN A 224 -9.10 -8.20 1.23
C ASN A 224 -8.85 -8.47 2.72
N ILE A 225 -9.07 -7.45 3.57
CA ILE A 225 -8.64 -7.38 4.99
C ILE A 225 -9.79 -7.87 5.91
N HIS A 226 -9.59 -8.47 7.10
CA HIS A 226 -9.78 -7.78 8.41
C HIS A 226 -9.48 -8.60 9.71
N ASN A 227 -8.63 -8.03 10.56
CA ASN A 227 -8.83 -7.68 11.98
C ASN A 227 -8.13 -6.33 12.22
N ARG A 228 -8.72 -5.45 13.03
CA ARG A 228 -8.36 -4.03 13.18
C ARG A 228 -8.14 -3.68 14.65
N PRO A 229 -6.90 -3.69 15.16
CA PRO A 229 -6.65 -3.25 16.54
C PRO A 229 -6.67 -1.72 16.70
N ILE A 230 -6.46 -0.95 15.61
CA ILE A 230 -6.45 0.52 15.64
C ILE A 230 -7.72 1.05 14.95
N PRO A 231 -8.61 1.74 15.68
CA PRO A 231 -9.76 2.43 15.09
C PRO A 231 -9.33 3.51 14.09
N VAL A 232 -10.03 3.57 12.94
CA VAL A 232 -9.79 4.57 11.89
C VAL A 232 -11.04 5.43 11.74
N GLU A 233 -10.86 6.74 11.80
CA GLU A 233 -11.93 7.74 11.71
C GLU A 233 -11.91 8.41 10.33
N ARG A 234 -13.04 8.35 9.60
CA ARG A 234 -13.17 8.98 8.28
C ARG A 234 -13.55 10.44 8.43
N ILE A 235 -12.68 11.32 7.96
CA ILE A 235 -12.85 12.77 8.01
C ILE A 235 -13.47 13.23 6.69
N GLN A 236 -14.68 13.76 6.80
CA GLN A 236 -15.33 14.50 5.71
C GLN A 236 -14.72 15.91 5.63
N PHE A 237 -14.54 16.39 4.40
CA PHE A 237 -14.12 17.77 4.11
C PHE A 237 -14.95 18.30 2.94
N HIS A 238 -14.95 19.61 2.76
CA HIS A 238 -15.70 20.29 1.72
C HIS A 238 -14.93 21.51 1.23
N LEU A 239 -15.34 22.05 0.08
CA LEU A 239 -14.88 23.34 -0.40
C LEU A 239 -15.58 24.48 0.38
N PRO A 240 -15.04 25.72 0.33
CA PRO A 240 -15.73 26.88 0.87
C PRO A 240 -17.16 26.97 0.33
N GLY A 241 -18.13 27.12 1.24
CA GLY A 241 -19.57 27.23 0.89
C GLY A 241 -20.21 25.96 0.32
N LYS A 242 -19.51 24.81 0.26
CA LYS A 242 -20.03 23.55 -0.28
C LYS A 242 -20.22 22.48 0.79
N GLN A 243 -20.67 22.88 1.98
CA GLN A 243 -20.97 21.96 3.05
C GLN A 243 -22.09 20.99 2.65
N ILE A 244 -22.01 19.75 3.12
CA ILE A 244 -23.03 18.73 2.84
C ILE A 244 -24.25 19.02 3.72
N VAL A 245 -25.40 19.24 3.08
CA VAL A 245 -26.71 19.31 3.74
C VAL A 245 -27.41 17.98 3.52
N ILE A 246 -27.85 17.34 4.59
CA ILE A 246 -28.70 16.14 4.53
C ILE A 246 -30.11 16.59 4.94
N PHE A 247 -31.07 16.34 4.06
CA PHE A 247 -32.49 16.57 4.29
C PHE A 247 -33.25 15.28 4.04
N LYS A 248 -34.44 15.19 4.62
CA LYS A 248 -35.39 14.10 4.43
C LYS A 248 -36.49 14.53 3.45
N ASP A 249 -37.22 13.57 2.92
CA ASP A 249 -38.28 13.82 1.92
C ASP A 249 -39.42 14.69 2.47
N ASP A 250 -39.63 14.69 3.78
CA ASP A 250 -40.62 15.50 4.50
C ASP A 250 -40.12 16.89 4.92
N ASP A 251 -38.84 17.22 4.70
CA ASP A 251 -38.28 18.52 5.09
C ASP A 251 -38.74 19.62 4.11
N THR A 252 -39.24 20.73 4.65
CA THR A 252 -39.57 21.92 3.84
C THR A 252 -38.32 22.72 3.48
N TYR A 253 -38.38 23.50 2.39
CA TYR A 253 -37.27 24.37 1.97
C TYR A 253 -36.80 25.32 3.09
N ASP A 254 -37.76 25.92 3.81
CA ASP A 254 -37.46 26.85 4.90
C ASP A 254 -36.84 26.12 6.10
N GLU A 255 -37.26 24.89 6.41
CA GLU A 255 -36.60 24.07 7.43
C GLU A 255 -35.17 23.67 7.03
N VAL A 256 -34.92 23.36 5.76
CA VAL A 256 -33.58 23.00 5.29
C VAL A 256 -32.65 24.22 5.30
N THR A 257 -33.14 25.40 4.93
CA THR A 257 -32.34 26.64 4.87
C THR A 257 -32.20 27.35 6.22
N SER A 258 -33.20 27.25 7.11
CA SER A 258 -33.16 27.77 8.48
C SER A 258 -32.37 26.90 9.45
N ARG A 259 -31.99 25.67 9.05
CA ARG A 259 -30.91 24.92 9.71
C ARG A 259 -29.59 25.65 9.48
N VAL A 260 -29.36 26.71 10.26
CA VAL A 260 -28.05 27.35 10.49
C VAL A 260 -27.06 26.37 11.20
N LEU A 261 -27.31 25.05 11.12
CA LEU A 261 -26.55 23.94 11.69
C LEU A 261 -25.31 23.57 10.87
N ILE A 262 -24.84 24.43 9.97
CA ILE A 262 -23.75 24.10 9.04
C ILE A 262 -22.46 24.86 9.32
N GLU A 263 -22.47 25.83 10.23
CA GLU A 263 -21.29 26.69 10.45
C GLU A 263 -20.08 25.91 10.98
N ASN A 264 -20.29 24.90 11.83
CA ASN A 264 -19.20 24.12 12.43
C ASN A 264 -19.30 22.64 12.08
N THR A 265 -18.94 22.26 10.84
CA THR A 265 -18.62 20.86 10.50
C THR A 265 -17.37 20.41 11.29
N MET A 266 -17.09 19.10 11.36
CA MET A 266 -15.83 18.63 11.96
C MET A 266 -14.61 19.30 11.32
N PHE A 267 -14.67 19.53 10.00
CA PHE A 267 -13.61 20.18 9.25
C PHE A 267 -13.45 21.66 9.62
N MET A 268 -14.55 22.42 9.76
CA MET A 268 -14.48 23.80 10.26
C MET A 268 -14.05 23.87 11.72
N GLY A 269 -14.46 22.90 12.54
CA GLY A 269 -14.04 22.79 13.93
C GLY A 269 -12.53 22.60 14.09
N TRP A 270 -11.82 22.11 13.08
CA TRP A 270 -10.36 22.05 13.06
C TRP A 270 -9.74 23.45 12.99
N PHE A 271 -10.31 24.36 12.20
CA PHE A 271 -9.88 25.76 12.16
C PHE A 271 -10.05 26.44 13.52
N GLU A 272 -11.22 26.26 14.14
CA GLU A 272 -11.48 26.80 15.48
C GLU A 272 -10.55 26.21 16.54
N LEU A 273 -10.23 24.91 16.45
CA LEU A 273 -9.26 24.28 17.33
C LEU A 273 -7.85 24.87 17.16
N ASN A 274 -7.42 25.13 15.93
CA ASN A 274 -6.09 25.69 15.65
C ASN A 274 -5.92 27.12 16.20
N LYS A 275 -7.00 27.90 16.28
CA LYS A 275 -6.97 29.24 16.92
C LYS A 275 -6.60 29.16 18.40
N ILE A 276 -7.01 28.10 19.10
CA ILE A 276 -6.88 28.00 20.57
C ILE A 276 -5.82 27.00 21.05
N SER A 277 -5.42 26.02 20.23
CA SER A 277 -4.55 24.92 20.65
C SER A 277 -3.21 24.90 19.91
N ASP A 278 -2.14 25.18 20.66
CA ASP A 278 -0.75 25.09 20.19
C ASP A 278 -0.39 23.68 19.70
N VAL A 279 -0.98 22.66 20.32
CA VAL A 279 -0.76 21.26 19.95
C VAL A 279 -1.41 20.97 18.60
N ALA A 280 -2.66 21.40 18.40
CA ALA A 280 -3.38 21.20 17.15
C ALA A 280 -2.70 21.92 15.98
N ARG A 281 -2.11 23.11 16.22
CA ARG A 281 -1.36 23.85 15.19
C ARG A 281 -0.15 23.09 14.61
N LYS A 282 0.38 22.11 15.34
CA LYS A 282 1.49 21.27 14.90
C LYS A 282 1.03 20.00 14.16
N MET A 283 -0.28 19.80 13.99
CA MET A 283 -0.87 18.57 13.44
C MET A 283 -1.60 18.85 12.13
N THR A 284 -1.55 17.90 11.21
CA THR A 284 -2.39 17.87 10.00
C THR A 284 -3.80 17.40 10.36
N LEU A 285 -4.78 17.67 9.49
CA LEU A 285 -6.16 17.24 9.72
C LEU A 285 -6.27 15.72 9.96
N SER A 286 -5.51 14.90 9.22
CA SER A 286 -5.50 13.44 9.40
C SER A 286 -4.94 12.98 10.74
N GLU A 287 -4.11 13.79 11.39
CA GLU A 287 -3.50 13.46 12.69
C GLU A 287 -4.41 13.88 13.86
N ILE A 288 -5.34 14.82 13.67
CA ILE A 288 -6.20 15.34 14.74
C ILE A 288 -6.90 14.24 15.56
N PRO A 289 -7.48 13.17 14.97
CA PRO A 289 -8.15 12.11 15.73
C PRO A 289 -7.25 11.36 16.73
N THR A 290 -5.92 11.42 16.57
CA THR A 290 -4.97 10.75 17.47
C THR A 290 -4.97 11.36 18.87
N LYS A 291 -5.26 12.66 19.00
CA LYS A 291 -5.25 13.41 20.27
C LYS A 291 -6.56 14.11 20.59
N PHE A 292 -7.41 14.31 19.60
CA PHE A 292 -8.67 15.03 19.74
C PHE A 292 -9.85 14.20 19.26
N ILE A 293 -11.05 14.57 19.68
CA ILE A 293 -12.31 13.93 19.31
C ILE A 293 -13.38 14.99 18.99
N TRP A 294 -14.16 14.74 17.95
CA TRP A 294 -15.31 15.56 17.59
C TRP A 294 -16.49 15.32 18.53
N ASN A 295 -16.91 16.35 19.27
CA ASN A 295 -18.12 16.32 20.08
C ASN A 295 -19.31 16.77 19.25
N LYS A 296 -20.14 15.82 18.79
CA LYS A 296 -21.32 16.10 17.96
C LYS A 296 -22.36 17.00 18.64
N LYS A 297 -22.52 16.91 19.97
CA LYS A 297 -23.51 17.71 20.72
C LYS A 297 -23.08 19.17 20.81
N GLN A 298 -21.81 19.41 21.13
CA GLN A 298 -21.24 20.76 21.27
C GLN A 298 -20.73 21.34 19.95
N ARG A 299 -20.62 20.50 18.90
CA ARG A 299 -20.04 20.83 17.59
C ARG A 299 -18.64 21.45 17.70
N LYS A 300 -17.82 20.88 18.59
CA LYS A 300 -16.45 21.33 18.85
C LYS A 300 -15.52 20.13 18.92
N ILE A 301 -14.27 20.35 18.52
CA ILE A 301 -13.20 19.38 18.76
C ILE A 301 -12.68 19.59 20.18
N THR A 302 -12.55 18.50 20.93
CA THR A 302 -12.08 18.51 22.33
C THR A 302 -10.99 17.46 22.53
N ASP A 303 -10.22 17.57 23.62
CA ASP A 303 -9.17 16.61 23.93
C ASP A 303 -9.72 15.19 24.09
N ARG A 304 -9.05 14.22 23.47
CA ARG A 304 -9.38 12.81 23.61
C ARG A 304 -8.87 12.29 24.96
N LYS A 305 -9.78 12.01 25.87
CA LYS A 305 -9.46 11.47 27.20
C LYS A 305 -9.20 9.95 27.21
N ARG A 306 -9.78 9.19 26.25
CA ARG A 306 -9.68 7.72 26.17
C ARG A 306 -9.64 7.23 24.72
N GLY A 307 -8.97 6.10 24.52
CA GLY A 307 -8.81 5.45 23.21
C GLY A 307 -7.82 6.17 22.30
N TYR A 308 -7.62 5.62 21.11
CA TYR A 308 -6.74 6.16 20.08
C TYR A 308 -7.38 5.88 18.71
N SER A 309 -7.34 6.85 17.79
CA SER A 309 -7.77 6.65 16.41
C SER A 309 -6.91 7.43 15.42
N ILE A 310 -6.85 6.95 14.19
CA ILE A 310 -6.15 7.64 13.09
C ILE A 310 -7.18 8.21 12.11
N GLY A 311 -6.97 9.42 11.62
CA GLY A 311 -7.85 10.06 10.65
C GLY A 311 -7.52 9.69 9.20
N ILE A 312 -8.56 9.42 8.40
CA ILE A 312 -8.47 9.31 6.94
C ILE A 312 -9.39 10.34 6.30
N ILE A 313 -8.81 11.22 5.48
CA ILE A 313 -9.58 12.18 4.71
C ILE A 313 -10.23 11.46 3.52
N ASN A 314 -11.54 11.66 3.35
CA ASN A 314 -12.31 11.04 2.28
C ASN A 314 -11.70 11.28 0.88
N LEU A 315 -11.93 10.36 -0.05
CA LEU A 315 -11.43 10.49 -1.42
C LEU A 315 -12.16 11.64 -2.15
N ALA A 316 -11.39 12.50 -2.81
CA ALA A 316 -11.89 13.39 -3.86
C ALA A 316 -11.32 12.92 -5.20
N PRO A 317 -12.15 12.57 -6.19
CA PRO A 317 -11.69 12.20 -7.53
C PRO A 317 -10.98 13.37 -8.22
N ARG A 318 -9.97 13.09 -9.06
CA ARG A 318 -9.26 14.12 -9.86
C ARG A 318 -10.19 14.95 -10.75
N LYS A 319 -11.34 14.39 -11.17
CA LYS A 319 -12.38 15.12 -11.94
C LYS A 319 -12.92 16.35 -11.19
N ILE A 320 -12.90 16.34 -9.86
CA ILE A 320 -13.29 17.48 -9.02
C ILE A 320 -12.00 18.19 -8.59
N GLU A 321 -11.39 18.90 -9.52
CA GLU A 321 -10.02 19.41 -9.43
C GLU A 321 -9.72 20.14 -8.11
N GLN A 322 -10.55 21.12 -7.74
CA GLN A 322 -10.37 21.89 -6.50
C GLN A 322 -10.42 21.02 -5.24
N ALA A 323 -11.36 20.07 -5.16
CA ALA A 323 -11.48 19.18 -3.99
C ALA A 323 -10.32 18.17 -3.93
N TYR A 324 -9.83 17.72 -5.09
CA TYR A 324 -8.67 16.85 -5.17
C TYR A 324 -7.41 17.52 -4.59
N TYR A 325 -7.09 18.73 -5.05
CA TYR A 325 -5.91 19.45 -4.56
C TYR A 325 -6.05 19.89 -3.11
N LEU A 326 -7.23 20.33 -2.68
CA LEU A 326 -7.50 20.58 -1.27
C LEU A 326 -7.20 19.34 -0.42
N ARG A 327 -7.66 18.15 -0.84
CA ARG A 327 -7.38 16.89 -0.12
C ARG A 327 -5.88 16.62 0.01
N VAL A 328 -5.10 16.90 -1.03
CA VAL A 328 -3.64 16.76 -1.00
C VAL A 328 -3.05 17.69 0.06
N LEU A 329 -3.45 18.97 0.05
CA LEU A 329 -2.99 19.97 1.01
C LEU A 329 -3.38 19.62 2.45
N LEU A 330 -4.58 19.11 2.71
CA LEU A 330 -5.03 18.73 4.05
C LEU A 330 -4.20 17.62 4.71
N ASN A 331 -3.43 16.86 3.91
CA ASN A 331 -2.50 15.85 4.41
C ASN A 331 -1.14 16.42 4.82
N ILE A 332 -0.89 17.72 4.61
CA ILE A 332 0.43 18.36 4.66
C ILE A 332 0.39 19.66 5.47
N VAL A 333 -0.61 20.50 5.23
CA VAL A 333 -0.78 21.79 5.91
C VAL A 333 -1.12 21.53 7.38
N ARG A 334 -0.45 22.27 8.26
CA ARG A 334 -0.59 22.19 9.71
C ARG A 334 -1.07 23.53 10.24
N GLY A 335 -1.99 23.47 11.20
CA GLY A 335 -2.48 24.64 11.91
C GLY A 335 -3.20 25.75 11.12
N PRO A 336 -3.83 25.51 9.94
CA PRO A 336 -4.57 26.58 9.29
C PRO A 336 -5.78 26.99 10.14
N THR A 337 -6.07 28.29 10.21
CA THR A 337 -7.27 28.81 10.89
C THR A 337 -8.39 29.23 9.93
N SER A 338 -8.16 29.06 8.62
CA SER A 338 -9.10 29.38 7.54
C SER A 338 -8.78 28.60 6.26
N PHE A 339 -9.65 28.69 5.26
CA PHE A 339 -9.38 28.12 3.92
C PHE A 339 -8.25 28.88 3.20
N GLU A 340 -8.14 30.17 3.46
CA GLU A 340 -7.18 31.10 2.88
C GLU A 340 -5.77 30.77 3.35
N GLU A 341 -5.63 30.40 4.63
CA GLU A 341 -4.36 29.90 5.18
C GLU A 341 -3.94 28.55 4.59
N ILE A 342 -4.88 27.69 4.17
CA ILE A 342 -4.53 26.47 3.43
C ILE A 342 -3.86 26.83 2.09
N LYS A 343 -4.25 27.95 1.48
CA LYS A 343 -3.68 28.48 0.24
C LYS A 343 -2.47 29.39 0.45
N THR A 344 -1.92 29.47 1.66
CA THR A 344 -0.81 30.38 1.97
C THR A 344 0.49 29.62 2.21
N PHE A 345 1.56 29.99 1.49
CA PHE A 345 2.90 29.41 1.65
C PHE A 345 3.96 30.48 1.50
N ASN A 346 4.98 30.47 2.39
CA ASN A 346 6.05 31.47 2.41
C ASN A 346 5.52 32.92 2.36
N ASN A 347 4.46 33.20 3.12
CA ASN A 347 3.76 34.49 3.17
C ASN A 347 3.12 34.95 1.85
N VAL A 348 2.95 34.05 0.88
CA VAL A 348 2.22 34.31 -0.37
C VAL A 348 0.92 33.52 -0.36
N GLN A 349 -0.20 34.21 -0.59
CA GLN A 349 -1.50 33.59 -0.77
C GLN A 349 -1.74 33.29 -2.25
N TYR A 350 -1.98 32.02 -2.55
CA TYR A 350 -2.24 31.54 -3.91
C TYR A 350 -3.75 31.59 -4.23
N PRO A 351 -4.12 31.83 -5.50
CA PRO A 351 -5.52 31.97 -5.90
C PRO A 351 -6.31 30.68 -5.69
N ASP A 352 -5.71 29.52 -5.98
CA ASP A 352 -6.34 28.21 -5.85
C ASP A 352 -5.45 27.14 -5.18
N TYR A 353 -6.04 25.97 -4.92
CA TYR A 353 -5.34 24.86 -4.28
C TYR A 353 -4.31 24.17 -5.20
N LYS A 354 -4.44 24.28 -6.52
CA LYS A 354 -3.52 23.66 -7.49
C LYS A 354 -2.21 24.42 -7.52
N GLU A 355 -2.27 25.74 -7.63
CA GLU A 355 -1.10 26.62 -7.60
C GLU A 355 -0.38 26.52 -6.25
N MET A 356 -1.14 26.41 -5.16
CA MET A 356 -0.58 26.13 -3.84
C MET A 356 0.16 24.77 -3.80
N CYS A 357 -0.41 23.71 -4.39
CA CYS A 357 0.30 22.42 -4.50
C CYS A 357 1.59 22.54 -5.32
N PHE A 358 1.55 23.28 -6.42
CA PHE A 358 2.70 23.55 -7.28
C PHE A 358 3.80 24.31 -6.52
N ALA A 359 3.43 25.39 -5.82
CA ALA A 359 4.36 26.20 -5.03
C ALA A 359 5.05 25.43 -3.90
N ARG A 360 4.37 24.41 -3.36
CA ARG A 360 4.93 23.48 -2.36
C ARG A 360 5.78 22.35 -2.98
N GLY A 361 5.96 22.31 -4.29
CA GLY A 361 6.68 21.24 -4.99
C GLY A 361 5.97 19.88 -4.94
N LEU A 362 4.64 19.87 -4.77
CA LEU A 362 3.84 18.64 -4.68
C LEU A 362 3.38 18.13 -6.05
N LEU A 363 3.52 18.97 -7.08
CA LEU A 363 3.26 18.63 -8.47
C LEU A 363 4.60 18.65 -9.20
N GLU A 364 4.86 17.61 -10.00
CA GLU A 364 5.97 17.61 -10.94
C GLU A 364 5.75 18.74 -11.95
N ASP A 365 6.81 19.50 -12.23
CA ASP A 365 6.79 20.43 -13.35
C ASP A 365 6.89 19.68 -14.68
N ASP A 366 6.46 20.31 -15.76
CA ASP A 366 6.54 19.70 -17.08
C ASP A 366 7.92 19.93 -17.73
N GLN A 367 8.95 20.26 -16.95
CA GLN A 367 10.26 20.64 -17.49
C GLN A 367 10.91 19.46 -18.21
N GLU A 368 10.78 18.24 -17.69
CA GLU A 368 11.28 17.03 -18.36
C GLU A 368 10.66 16.83 -19.75
N TYR A 369 9.36 17.15 -19.91
CA TYR A 369 8.68 17.08 -21.21
C TYR A 369 9.15 18.17 -22.17
N ILE A 370 9.38 19.39 -21.66
CA ILE A 370 9.97 20.49 -22.44
C ILE A 370 11.37 20.09 -22.91
N ASP A 371 12.23 19.65 -22.00
CA ASP A 371 13.60 19.20 -22.30
C ASP A 371 13.61 17.97 -23.22
N GLY A 372 12.63 17.08 -23.07
CA GLY A 372 12.42 15.93 -23.94
C GLY A 372 12.10 16.35 -25.38
N ILE A 373 11.19 17.30 -25.57
CA ILE A 373 10.84 17.82 -26.90
C ILE A 373 12.03 18.59 -27.50
N VAL A 374 12.72 19.41 -26.71
CA VAL A 374 13.92 20.16 -27.15
C VAL A 374 15.03 19.21 -27.57
N ARG A 375 15.31 18.15 -26.80
CA ARG A 375 16.31 17.13 -27.18
C ARG A 375 15.90 16.35 -28.43
N THR A 376 14.63 15.97 -28.53
CA THR A 376 14.11 15.19 -29.66
C THR A 376 14.11 15.99 -30.95
N ASN A 377 13.96 17.32 -30.88
CA ASN A 377 14.03 18.20 -32.06
C ASN A 377 15.34 18.08 -32.84
N PHE A 378 16.46 17.75 -32.19
CA PHE A 378 17.75 17.59 -32.87
C PHE A 378 17.79 16.39 -33.83
N THR A 379 16.96 15.36 -33.61
CA THR A 379 16.97 14.11 -34.38
C THR A 379 15.62 13.78 -35.04
N GLY A 380 14.54 14.45 -34.63
CA GLY A 380 13.17 14.14 -35.02
C GLY A 380 12.55 15.21 -35.92
N SER A 381 11.63 14.81 -36.79
CA SER A 381 10.87 15.75 -37.62
C SER A 381 9.75 16.46 -36.84
N ALA A 382 9.33 17.64 -37.30
CA ALA A 382 8.17 18.33 -36.73
C ALA A 382 6.86 17.53 -36.78
N SER A 383 6.73 16.58 -37.72
CA SER A 383 5.57 15.68 -37.71
C SER A 383 5.61 14.70 -36.54
N TYR A 384 6.79 14.15 -36.25
CA TYR A 384 7.02 13.24 -35.13
C TYR A 384 6.82 13.95 -33.79
N MET A 385 7.37 15.15 -33.64
CA MET A 385 7.21 15.93 -32.41
C MET A 385 5.76 16.28 -32.10
N ARG A 386 4.94 16.62 -33.12
CA ARG A 386 3.49 16.80 -32.93
C ARG A 386 2.80 15.54 -32.45
N GLN A 387 3.19 14.37 -32.96
CA GLN A 387 2.63 13.10 -32.51
C GLN A 387 3.02 12.81 -31.06
N CYS A 388 4.27 13.06 -30.67
CA CYS A 388 4.71 12.97 -29.27
C CYS A 388 3.90 13.90 -28.35
N PHE A 389 3.72 15.17 -28.74
CA PHE A 389 2.94 16.14 -27.97
C PHE A 389 1.47 15.71 -27.81
N VAL A 390 0.86 15.17 -28.87
CA VAL A 390 -0.51 14.61 -28.79
C VAL A 390 -0.57 13.41 -27.85
N ILE A 391 0.41 12.50 -27.89
CA ILE A 391 0.48 11.36 -26.96
C ILE A 391 0.62 11.83 -25.51
N MET A 392 1.42 12.88 -25.26
CA MET A 392 1.56 13.48 -23.92
C MET A 392 0.22 14.06 -23.42
N LEU A 393 -0.55 14.73 -24.28
CA LEU A 393 -1.89 15.23 -23.95
C LEU A 393 -2.87 14.09 -23.67
N MET A 394 -2.91 13.08 -24.54
CA MET A 394 -3.83 11.94 -24.44
C MET A 394 -3.54 11.05 -23.23
N SER A 395 -2.28 10.98 -22.79
CA SER A 395 -1.87 10.23 -21.61
C SER A 395 -2.16 10.95 -20.28
N MET A 396 -2.65 12.20 -20.32
CA MET A 396 -2.87 13.04 -19.14
C MET A 396 -1.61 13.21 -18.27
N SER A 397 -0.44 13.20 -18.91
CA SER A 397 0.87 13.27 -18.23
C SER A 397 1.33 14.71 -17.95
N LEU A 398 0.80 15.70 -18.68
CA LEU A 398 1.18 17.10 -18.53
C LEU A 398 0.37 17.82 -17.43
N SER A 399 1.06 18.45 -16.48
CA SER A 399 0.48 19.23 -15.39
C SER A 399 -0.07 20.60 -15.86
N LYS A 400 0.64 21.25 -16.79
CA LYS A 400 0.37 22.57 -17.40
C LYS A 400 0.69 22.53 -18.91
N PRO A 401 -0.14 21.87 -19.73
CA PRO A 401 0.12 21.70 -21.17
C PRO A 401 0.32 23.02 -21.92
N GLU A 402 -0.30 24.11 -21.45
CA GLU A 402 -0.12 25.46 -21.98
C GLU A 402 1.31 26.00 -21.82
N VAL A 403 2.01 25.63 -20.75
CA VAL A 403 3.41 26.01 -20.51
C VAL A 403 4.33 25.23 -21.45
N VAL A 404 4.09 23.92 -21.61
CA VAL A 404 4.86 23.08 -22.54
C VAL A 404 4.68 23.56 -23.98
N TRP A 405 3.46 23.89 -24.38
CA TRP A 405 3.16 24.44 -25.70
C TRP A 405 3.91 25.75 -25.95
N LYS A 406 3.81 26.72 -25.01
CA LYS A 406 4.48 28.03 -25.15
C LYS A 406 6.00 27.89 -25.35
N ASN A 407 6.63 26.90 -24.72
CA ASN A 407 8.06 26.68 -24.82
C ASN A 407 8.48 25.85 -26.05
N THR A 408 7.59 25.06 -26.66
CA THR A 408 7.98 24.08 -27.69
C THR A 408 7.29 24.24 -29.05
N TRP A 409 6.30 25.12 -29.19
CA TRP A 409 5.49 25.25 -30.41
C TRP A 409 6.30 25.52 -31.69
N LYS A 410 7.43 26.24 -31.59
CA LYS A 410 8.30 26.54 -32.74
C LYS A 410 8.79 25.25 -33.41
N PHE A 411 9.31 24.31 -32.61
CA PHE A 411 9.77 23.00 -33.08
C PHE A 411 8.62 22.17 -33.67
N LEU A 412 7.46 22.20 -33.00
CA LEU A 412 6.25 21.53 -33.47
C LEU A 412 5.73 22.07 -34.80
N SER A 413 6.11 23.28 -35.20
CA SER A 413 5.63 23.97 -36.40
C SER A 413 6.66 24.08 -37.53
N ASP A 414 7.87 23.58 -37.35
CA ASP A 414 9.00 23.83 -38.27
C ASP A 414 8.71 23.43 -39.74
N ASN A 415 7.97 22.35 -39.96
CA ASN A 415 7.61 21.91 -41.32
C ASN A 415 6.33 22.54 -41.91
N ILE A 416 5.73 23.55 -41.25
CA ILE A 416 4.47 24.17 -41.71
C ILE A 416 4.63 24.83 -43.07
N LEU A 417 5.76 25.49 -43.29
CA LEU A 417 6.13 26.17 -44.53
C LEU A 417 6.24 25.19 -45.70
N TYR A 418 6.98 24.11 -45.49
CA TYR A 418 7.14 23.03 -46.45
C TYR A 418 5.77 22.42 -46.83
N ARG A 419 4.92 22.15 -45.83
CA ARG A 419 3.57 21.61 -46.06
C ARG A 419 2.69 22.56 -46.86
N ARG A 420 2.73 23.87 -46.57
CA ARG A 420 1.95 24.89 -47.31
C ARG A 420 2.42 25.05 -48.75
N ARG A 421 3.74 25.05 -49.00
CA ARG A 421 4.33 25.08 -50.36
C ARG A 421 3.84 23.91 -51.20
N LYS A 422 3.87 22.69 -50.63
CA LYS A 422 3.42 21.46 -51.29
C LYS A 422 1.91 21.49 -51.56
N LEU A 423 1.10 21.92 -50.60
CA LEU A 423 -0.36 22.00 -50.74
C LEU A 423 -0.78 23.01 -51.82
N LEU A 424 -0.14 24.17 -51.86
CA LEU A 424 -0.52 25.29 -52.75
C LEU A 424 0.24 25.27 -54.09
N ASN A 425 1.06 24.25 -54.33
CA ASN A 425 1.95 24.10 -55.48
C ASN A 425 2.78 25.37 -55.82
N ARG A 426 3.24 26.07 -54.77
CA ARG A 426 4.00 27.32 -54.87
C ARG A 426 5.35 27.16 -54.16
N PRO A 427 6.41 26.73 -54.86
CA PRO A 427 7.71 26.46 -54.25
C PRO A 427 8.36 27.72 -53.66
N CYS A 428 8.11 28.89 -54.24
CA CYS A 428 8.65 30.18 -53.80
C CYS A 428 7.85 30.85 -52.66
N MET A 429 6.88 30.15 -52.04
CA MET A 429 6.08 30.75 -50.98
C MET A 429 6.92 31.01 -49.74
N ILE A 430 7.00 32.26 -49.31
CA ILE A 430 7.61 32.64 -48.03
C ILE A 430 6.45 32.99 -47.10
N THR A 431 6.38 32.36 -45.93
CA THR A 431 5.52 32.86 -44.86
C THR A 431 6.26 34.02 -44.24
N LEU A 432 5.69 35.22 -44.35
CA LEU A 432 5.94 36.30 -43.40
C LEU A 432 5.44 35.80 -42.04
N ALA A 433 6.27 35.05 -41.32
CA ALA A 433 5.94 34.65 -39.96
C ALA A 433 6.03 35.92 -39.11
N PHE A 434 4.86 36.52 -38.85
CA PHE A 434 4.56 37.33 -37.67
C PHE A 434 5.76 38.08 -37.05
N LEU A 435 6.40 38.96 -37.83
CA LEU A 435 7.12 40.09 -37.28
C LEU A 435 6.06 41.13 -36.88
N ASN A 436 5.39 40.90 -35.77
CA ASN A 436 4.73 41.95 -35.01
C ASN A 436 4.41 41.46 -33.59
N ARG A 437 5.22 41.99 -32.65
CA ARG A 437 5.06 42.12 -31.20
C ARG A 437 5.20 40.87 -30.34
#